data_AF-A0A8S3JHX9-F1
#
_entry.id   AF-A0A8S3JHX9-F1
#
_cell.length_a   1.000
_cell.length_b   1.000
_cell.length_c   1.000
_cell.angle_alpha   90.00
_cell.angle_beta   90.00
_cell.angle_gamma   90.00
#
_symmetry.space_group_name_H-M   'P 1'
#
loop_
_entity.id
_entity.type
_entity.pdbx_description
1 polymer ?
#
loop_
_entity_poly.entity_id
_entity_poly.type
_entity_poly.pdbx_seq_one_letter_code
_entity_poly.pdbx_strand_id
1 'polypeptide(L)' 'MSSHYRGAQGFIIVYDVTNAQSFENIKAWLDSIDRNANENAKKLLVGNKCDLTS' A
#
# COMPACT_ATOMS: atom_id res chain seq x y z
N MET A 1 -0.39 19.55 0.98
CA MET A 1 0.21 18.25 0.63
C MET A 1 0.51 17.51 1.92
N SER A 2 0.09 16.25 2.04
CA SER A 2 0.26 15.46 3.26
C SER A 2 1.76 15.16 3.48
N SER A 3 2.35 15.63 4.58
CA SER A 3 3.79 15.46 4.90
C SER A 3 4.22 14.00 5.02
N HIS A 4 3.26 13.10 5.23
CA HIS A 4 3.44 11.66 5.39
C HIS A 4 4.10 10.97 4.19
N TYR A 5 3.96 11.52 2.97
CA TYR A 5 4.57 10.93 1.76
C TYR A 5 5.99 11.42 1.48
N ARG A 6 6.26 12.71 1.72
CA ARG A 6 7.49 13.36 1.27
C ARG A 6 8.73 12.96 2.10
N GLY A 7 8.55 12.55 3.35
CA GLY A 7 9.62 12.12 4.24
C GLY A 7 9.75 10.59 4.41
N ALA A 8 8.85 9.81 3.80
CA ALA A 8 8.84 8.36 3.98
C ALA A 8 9.96 7.68 3.18
N GLN A 9 10.72 6.81 3.85
CA GLN A 9 11.72 5.94 3.21
C GLN A 9 11.10 4.68 2.59
N GLY A 10 9.86 4.37 2.97
CA GLY A 10 9.12 3.27 2.39
C GLY A 10 7.67 3.22 2.84
N PHE A 11 6.91 2.40 2.15
CA PHE A 11 5.48 2.20 2.33
C PHE A 11 5.19 0.71 2.44
N ILE A 12 4.37 0.34 3.42
CA ILE A 12 3.77 -0.98 3.52
C ILE A 12 2.31 -0.82 3.10
N ILE A 13 1.94 -1.43 1.98
CA ILE A 13 0.58 -1.48 1.49
C ILE A 13 -0.01 -2.81 1.93
N VAL A 14 -1.13 -2.78 2.62
CA VAL A 14 -1.76 -3.98 3.19
C VAL A 14 -3.14 -4.15 2.60
N TYR A 15 -3.45 -5.34 2.10
CA TYR A 15 -4.79 -5.74 1.69
C TYR A 15 -5.27 -6.94 2.48
N ASP A 16 -6.57 -7.17 2.49
CA ASP A 16 -7.20 -8.31 3.15
C ASP A 16 -7.37 -9.44 2.13
N VAL A 17 -6.75 -10.60 2.39
CA VAL A 17 -6.78 -11.73 1.46
C VAL A 17 -8.18 -12.32 1.28
N THR A 18 -9.10 -12.04 2.20
CA THR A 18 -10.50 -12.49 2.11
C THR A 18 -11.39 -11.53 1.32
N ASN A 19 -10.87 -10.36 0.92
CA ASN A 19 -11.63 -9.30 0.26
C ASN A 19 -10.92 -8.79 -0.99
N ALA A 20 -11.37 -9.25 -2.16
CA ALA A 20 -10.83 -8.85 -3.45
C ALA A 20 -10.91 -7.33 -3.71
N GLN A 21 -11.97 -6.65 -3.23
CA GLN A 21 -12.10 -5.20 -3.39
C GLN A 21 -10.97 -4.45 -2.66
N SER A 22 -10.47 -4.99 -1.55
CA SER A 22 -9.33 -4.40 -0.83
C SER A 22 -8.05 -4.45 -1.67
N PHE A 23 -7.89 -5.47 -2.50
CA PHE A 23 -6.77 -5.59 -3.43
C PHE A 23 -6.92 -4.61 -4.60
N GLU A 24 -8.12 -4.49 -5.19
CA GLU A 24 -8.36 -3.52 -6.28
C GLU A 24 -8.07 -2.06 -5.86
N ASN A 25 -8.34 -1.73 -4.59
CA ASN A 25 -8.05 -0.40 -4.05
C ASN A 25 -6.55 -0.07 -3.98
N ILE A 26 -5.65 -1.08 -3.99
CA ILE A 26 -4.20 -0.88 -3.96
C ILE A 26 -3.75 0.01 -5.11
N LYS A 27 -4.35 -0.13 -6.30
CA LYS A 27 -3.95 0.62 -7.49
C LYS A 27 -4.03 2.14 -7.27
N ALA A 28 -5.13 2.60 -6.68
CA ALA A 28 -5.32 4.02 -6.36
C ALA A 28 -4.32 4.53 -5.29
N TRP A 29 -3.93 3.67 -4.35
CA TRP A 29 -2.93 3.99 -3.34
C TRP A 29 -1.52 4.04 -3.92
N LEU A 30 -1.16 3.12 -4.82
CA LEU A 30 0.10 3.16 -5.55
C LEU A 30 0.24 4.45 -6.37
N ASP A 31 -0.80 4.82 -7.12
CA ASP A 31 -0.82 6.08 -7.88
C ASP A 31 -0.62 7.30 -6.97
N SER A 32 -1.17 7.26 -5.75
CA SER A 32 -1.01 8.34 -4.78
C SER A 32 0.41 8.39 -4.21
N ILE A 33 1.02 7.23 -3.93
CA ILE A 33 2.42 7.13 -3.50
C ILE A 33 3.35 7.63 -4.59
N ASP A 34 3.15 7.20 -5.84
CA ASP A 34 3.99 7.60 -6.98
C ASP A 34 3.95 9.11 -7.25
N ARG A 35 2.82 9.77 -7.00
CA ARG A 35 2.69 11.23 -7.18
C ARG A 35 3.30 12.05 -6.06
N ASN A 36 3.43 11.50 -4.85
CA ASN A 36 3.71 12.31 -3.64
C ASN A 36 4.97 11.90 -2.88
N ALA A 37 5.52 10.71 -3.13
CA ALA A 37 6.66 10.17 -2.41
C ALA A 37 7.98 10.39 -3.16
N ASN A 38 9.09 10.15 -2.45
CA ASN A 38 10.41 10.08 -3.06
C ASN A 38 10.52 8.81 -3.93
N GLU A 39 11.12 8.91 -5.12
CA GLU A 39 11.34 7.77 -6.03
C GLU A 39 12.16 6.64 -5.40
N ASN A 40 12.99 6.95 -4.41
CA ASN A 40 13.78 5.95 -3.68
C ASN A 40 12.98 5.22 -2.60
N ALA A 41 11.76 5.65 -2.30
CA ALA A 41 10.95 5.03 -1.27
C ALA A 41 10.58 3.60 -1.67
N LYS A 42 10.89 2.63 -0.80
CA LYS A 42 10.60 1.21 -1.06
C LYS A 42 9.13 0.91 -0.81
N LYS A 43 8.56 0.01 -1.60
CA LYS A 43 7.15 -0.39 -1.49
C LYS A 43 7.09 -1.89 -1.18
N LEU A 44 6.35 -2.26 -0.15
CA LEU A 44 6.08 -3.65 0.21
C LEU A 44 4.57 -3.88 0.19
N LEU A 45 4.12 -4.90 -0.52
CA LEU A 45 2.73 -5.33 -0.51
C LEU A 45 2.55 -6.53 0.43
N VAL A 46 1.55 -6.47 1.31
CA VAL A 46 1.28 -7.49 2.32
C VAL A 46 -0.18 -7.92 2.25
N GLY A 47 -0.41 -9.22 2.08
CA GLY A 47 -1.72 -9.84 2.28
C GLY A 47 -1.93 -10.15 3.76
N ASN A 48 -2.97 -9.57 4.36
CA ASN A 48 -3.35 -9.72 5.76
C ASN A 48 -4.56 -10.63 5.90
N LYS A 49 -4.77 -11.18 7.11
CA LYS A 49 -5.85 -12.12 7.49
C LYS A 49 -5.78 -13.50 6.82
N CYS A 50 -4.56 -13.98 6.56
CA CYS A 50 -4.34 -15.32 5.99
C CYS A 50 -4.78 -16.46 6.92
N ASP A 51 -5.00 -16.19 8.20
CA ASP A 51 -5.60 -17.13 9.15
C ASP A 51 -7.05 -17.50 8.77
N LEU A 52 -7.77 -16.62 8.07
CA LEU A 52 -9.16 -16.83 7.65
C LEU A 52 -9.30 -17.64 6.35
N THR A 53 -8.20 -18.03 5.70
CA THR A 53 -8.23 -18.78 4.43
C THR A 53 -8.01 -20.28 4.60
N SER A 54 -8.34 -20.83 5.77
CA SER A 54 -8.21 -22.26 6.09
C SER A 54 -9.47 -23.06 5.79
#